data_AF-A0A7M7H8L9-F1
#
_entry.id   AF-A0A7M7H8L9-F1
#
_cell.length_a   1.000
_cell.length_b   1.000
_cell.length_c   1.000
_cell.angle_alpha   90.00
_cell.angle_beta   90.00
_cell.angle_gamma   90.00
#
_symmetry.space_group_name_H-M   'P 1'
#
loop_
_entity.id
_entity.type
_entity.pdbx_description
1 polymer ?
#
loop_
_entity_poly.entity_id
_entity_poly.type
_entity_poly.pdbx_seq_one_letter_code
_entity_poly.pdbx_strand_id
1 'polypeptide(L)'
;MPKIKPTTSQKADDRGADSETGYNSEPSSSRMSSKSRASHMLRQPCGSKLQKQKTKQVELKRSSVDRWIKKLQESENLNSGFIQILGEIQNNIIDHLETIEENLYTFLKQKFCTIQADENSRTLFFSKEIEHNKQILKVKLPIFDLELFMEFDQSLGDDKKKFNAFRNLITCITAGSHHIDHDINTIMHSTITQKARFNYSGAGRTYGGIKKENFSITNVYHCMEDLLTEKYEKSTIELKIKDKVCRWFSTRNYNF
;
A
#
# COMPACT_ATOMS: atom_id res chain seq x y z
N MET A 1 -34.27 57.11 6.45
CA MET A 1 -34.05 56.98 4.99
C MET A 1 -33.65 58.32 4.41
N PRO A 2 -32.45 58.43 3.81
CA PRO A 2 -32.22 59.50 2.84
C PRO A 2 -31.46 59.06 1.56
N LYS A 3 -32.11 59.36 0.43
CA LYS A 3 -31.60 59.90 -0.85
C LYS A 3 -30.39 59.23 -1.53
N ILE A 4 -30.74 58.43 -2.54
CA ILE A 4 -29.93 57.95 -3.67
C ILE A 4 -29.57 59.14 -4.58
N LYS A 5 -28.32 59.20 -5.05
CA LYS A 5 -27.88 59.95 -6.24
C LYS A 5 -27.17 59.00 -7.22
N PRO A 6 -27.50 58.98 -8.52
CA PRO A 6 -26.74 58.27 -9.53
C PRO A 6 -25.78 59.22 -10.25
N THR A 7 -24.54 58.79 -10.50
CA THR A 7 -23.59 59.57 -11.35
C THR A 7 -22.77 58.62 -12.23
N THR A 8 -23.14 58.64 -13.52
CA THR A 8 -22.31 58.77 -14.72
C THR A 8 -21.25 57.71 -15.07
N SER A 9 -21.51 57.11 -16.23
CA SER A 9 -20.66 56.34 -17.15
C SER A 9 -19.54 57.19 -17.77
N GLN A 10 -18.34 56.62 -17.93
CA GLN A 10 -17.38 57.01 -18.96
C GLN A 10 -16.62 55.79 -19.52
N LYS A 11 -16.49 55.80 -20.85
CA LYS A 11 -15.84 54.84 -21.75
C LYS A 11 -14.38 55.25 -22.06
N ALA A 12 -13.68 54.33 -22.73
CA ALA A 12 -12.44 54.45 -23.52
C ALA A 12 -11.15 54.28 -22.69
N ASP A 13 -10.09 53.58 -23.11
CA ASP A 13 -9.47 53.29 -24.42
C ASP A 13 -8.96 51.82 -24.40
N ASP A 14 -8.89 50.97 -25.45
CA ASP A 14 -8.26 50.96 -26.78
C ASP A 14 -6.75 51.27 -26.89
N ARG A 15 -6.00 50.28 -27.43
CA ARG A 15 -4.55 50.11 -27.74
C ARG A 15 -4.06 48.79 -27.13
N GLY A 16 -3.62 47.75 -27.84
CA GLY A 16 -2.99 47.66 -29.16
C GLY A 16 -1.54 47.17 -29.00
N ALA A 17 -1.12 46.25 -29.89
CA ALA A 17 0.24 45.75 -30.15
C ALA A 17 0.68 44.40 -29.50
N ASP A 18 0.50 43.34 -30.29
CA ASP A 18 1.56 42.55 -30.93
C ASP A 18 2.88 42.30 -30.19
N SER A 19 3.21 41.03 -29.98
CA SER A 19 4.53 40.50 -30.35
C SER A 19 4.53 38.98 -30.36
N GLU A 20 4.54 38.45 -31.58
CA GLU A 20 5.00 37.11 -31.91
C GLU A 20 6.46 36.94 -31.46
N THR A 21 6.75 35.84 -30.76
CA THR A 21 8.05 35.17 -30.91
C THR A 21 7.82 33.67 -30.90
N GLY A 22 7.96 33.08 -32.08
CA GLY A 22 8.09 31.65 -32.24
C GLY A 22 9.45 31.18 -31.73
N TYR A 23 9.45 30.04 -31.06
CA TYR A 23 10.64 29.19 -30.98
C TYR A 23 10.28 27.79 -31.47
N ASN A 24 10.93 27.47 -32.58
CA ASN A 24 10.99 26.17 -33.22
C ASN A 24 11.73 25.15 -32.33
N SER A 25 11.20 23.94 -32.37
CA SER A 25 11.92 22.67 -32.55
C SER A 25 13.07 22.32 -31.60
N GLU A 26 12.87 21.27 -30.79
CA GLU A 26 13.61 20.00 -30.97
C GLU A 26 13.02 18.86 -30.12
N PRO A 27 12.86 17.64 -30.69
CA PRO A 27 12.44 16.46 -29.95
C PRO A 27 13.67 15.67 -29.48
N SER A 28 14.01 15.79 -28.20
CA SER A 28 15.17 15.09 -27.65
C SER A 28 14.80 14.20 -26.47
N SER A 29 15.17 12.92 -26.65
CA SER A 29 15.41 11.92 -25.61
C SER A 29 14.21 11.24 -24.95
N SER A 30 13.84 10.11 -25.55
CA SER A 30 13.27 8.92 -24.93
C SER A 30 13.89 8.62 -23.56
N ARG A 31 13.20 9.05 -22.49
CA ARG A 31 13.49 8.57 -21.13
C ARG A 31 12.99 7.14 -21.02
N MET A 32 13.91 6.18 -21.09
CA MET A 32 13.67 4.78 -20.80
C MET A 32 12.96 4.64 -19.46
N SER A 33 11.83 3.93 -19.50
CA SER A 33 11.03 3.52 -18.38
C SER A 33 11.86 2.74 -17.34
N SER A 34 12.00 3.31 -16.15
CA SER A 34 12.60 2.67 -14.97
C SER A 34 11.74 1.52 -14.41
N LYS A 35 10.66 1.10 -15.08
CA LYS A 35 9.74 0.05 -14.59
C LYS A 35 10.22 -1.39 -14.82
N SER A 36 11.42 -1.62 -15.36
CA SER A 36 11.91 -2.99 -15.64
C SER A 36 12.93 -3.55 -14.64
N ARG A 37 13.27 -2.85 -13.54
CA ARG A 37 14.25 -3.36 -12.55
C ARG A 37 13.65 -4.06 -11.33
N ALA A 38 12.39 -3.79 -10.97
CA ALA A 38 11.75 -4.44 -9.83
C ALA A 38 11.28 -5.87 -10.14
N SER A 39 10.89 -6.16 -11.39
CA SER A 39 10.41 -7.50 -11.78
C SER A 39 11.52 -8.51 -12.08
N HIS A 40 12.79 -8.09 -12.18
CA HIS A 40 13.91 -9.00 -12.47
C HIS A 40 14.69 -9.47 -11.23
N MET A 41 14.48 -8.85 -10.06
CA MET A 41 15.11 -9.27 -8.80
C MET A 41 14.41 -10.46 -8.13
N LEU A 42 13.18 -10.80 -8.53
CA LEU A 42 12.40 -11.91 -7.94
C LEU A 42 12.65 -13.29 -8.60
N ARG A 43 13.69 -13.41 -9.44
CA ARG A 43 14.08 -14.70 -10.05
C ARG A 43 15.53 -15.06 -9.78
N GLN A 44 16.08 -14.74 -8.61
CA GLN A 44 17.26 -15.48 -8.16
C GLN A 44 16.81 -16.84 -7.59
N PRO A 45 17.27 -17.97 -8.14
CA PRO A 45 17.03 -19.28 -7.53
C PRO A 45 17.83 -19.33 -6.22
N CYS A 46 17.17 -18.96 -5.12
CA CYS A 46 17.70 -18.97 -3.75
C CYS A 46 18.03 -20.39 -3.23
N GLY A 47 17.94 -21.42 -4.08
CA GLY A 47 18.13 -22.82 -3.70
C GLY A 47 19.58 -23.29 -3.67
N SER A 48 20.46 -22.80 -4.55
CA SER A 48 21.75 -23.48 -4.81
C SER A 48 22.77 -23.40 -3.66
N LYS A 49 22.80 -22.29 -2.91
CA LYS A 49 23.68 -22.14 -1.75
C LYS A 49 23.15 -22.88 -0.52
N LEU A 50 21.83 -22.83 -0.32
CA LEU A 50 21.16 -23.49 0.81
C LEU A 50 21.22 -25.02 0.66
N GLN A 51 21.02 -25.54 -0.55
CA GLN A 51 21.07 -26.97 -0.84
C GLN A 51 22.48 -27.54 -0.63
N LYS A 52 23.53 -26.82 -1.08
CA LYS A 52 24.93 -27.19 -0.81
C LYS A 52 25.27 -27.20 0.69
N GLN A 53 24.70 -26.30 1.49
CA GLN A 53 24.89 -26.31 2.94
C GLN A 53 24.17 -27.49 3.62
N LYS A 54 22.95 -27.81 3.17
CA LYS A 54 22.20 -28.98 3.67
C LYS A 54 22.94 -30.28 3.42
N THR A 55 23.41 -30.53 2.19
CA THR A 55 24.15 -31.75 1.85
C THR A 55 25.39 -31.92 2.73
N LYS A 56 26.15 -30.84 2.94
CA LYS A 56 27.32 -30.85 3.83
C LYS A 56 26.97 -31.16 5.29
N GLN A 57 25.85 -30.67 5.81
CA GLN A 57 25.42 -30.98 7.18
C GLN A 57 24.99 -32.44 7.33
N VAL A 58 24.31 -33.00 6.32
CA VAL A 58 23.91 -34.41 6.32
C VAL A 58 25.13 -35.33 6.27
N GLU A 59 26.08 -35.05 5.38
CA GLU A 59 27.36 -35.79 5.30
C GLU A 59 28.14 -35.71 6.61
N LEU A 60 28.17 -34.56 7.27
CA LEU A 60 28.85 -34.39 8.56
C LEU A 60 28.20 -35.21 9.68
N LYS A 61 26.85 -35.28 9.69
CA LYS A 61 26.11 -36.11 10.64
C LYS A 61 26.41 -37.59 10.42
N ARG A 62 26.31 -38.08 9.17
CA ARG A 62 26.62 -39.48 8.81
C ARG A 62 28.07 -39.85 9.14
N SER A 63 29.04 -39.00 8.80
CA SER A 63 30.46 -39.21 9.14
C SER A 63 30.75 -39.26 10.65
N SER A 64 29.93 -38.60 11.47
CA SER A 64 30.06 -38.66 12.93
C SER A 64 29.56 -40.00 13.48
N VAL A 65 28.55 -40.59 12.84
CA VAL A 65 28.04 -41.93 13.15
C VAL A 65 29.07 -42.99 12.83
N ASP A 66 29.62 -42.96 11.62
CA ASP A 66 30.61 -43.94 11.17
C ASP A 66 31.83 -43.99 12.11
N ARG A 67 32.26 -42.81 12.58
CA ARG A 67 33.33 -42.70 13.59
C ARG A 67 32.96 -43.29 14.94
N TRP A 68 31.71 -43.18 15.36
CA TRP A 68 31.24 -43.76 16.63
C TRP A 68 31.14 -45.29 16.54
N ILE A 69 30.59 -45.81 15.43
CA ILE A 69 30.52 -47.25 15.16
C ILE A 69 31.92 -47.87 15.14
N LYS A 70 32.88 -47.22 14.44
CA LYS A 70 34.27 -47.69 14.38
C LYS A 70 34.90 -47.78 15.77
N LYS A 71 34.69 -46.77 16.63
CA LYS A 71 35.18 -46.77 18.01
C LYS A 71 34.60 -47.91 18.86
N LEU A 72 33.33 -48.26 18.64
CA LEU A 72 32.70 -49.38 19.34
C LEU A 72 33.24 -50.73 18.88
N GLN A 73 33.56 -50.88 17.59
CA GLN A 73 34.20 -52.08 17.06
C GLN A 73 35.62 -52.27 17.61
N GLU A 74 36.34 -51.16 17.86
CA GLU A 74 37.67 -51.17 18.46
C GLU A 74 37.65 -51.50 19.97
N SER A 75 36.51 -51.35 20.65
CA SER A 75 36.35 -51.80 22.03
C SER A 75 35.99 -53.30 22.07
N GLU A 76 36.97 -54.15 22.37
CA GLU A 76 36.97 -55.64 22.23
C GLU A 76 35.88 -56.45 22.98
N ASN A 77 34.83 -55.82 23.51
CA ASN A 77 33.84 -56.47 24.39
C ASN A 77 32.40 -56.51 23.85
N LEU A 78 32.13 -56.03 22.64
CA LEU A 78 30.78 -56.00 22.07
C LEU A 78 30.59 -57.03 20.96
N ASN A 79 29.51 -57.80 21.05
CA ASN A 79 29.08 -58.73 20.01
C ASN A 79 28.79 -57.96 18.70
N SER A 80 29.41 -58.39 17.59
CA SER A 80 29.26 -57.76 16.27
C SER A 80 27.82 -57.65 15.80
N GLY A 81 26.96 -58.62 16.16
CA GLY A 81 25.53 -58.57 15.84
C GLY A 81 24.79 -57.42 16.52
N PHE A 82 25.19 -57.06 17.75
CA PHE A 82 24.61 -55.91 18.45
C PHE A 82 25.01 -54.57 17.81
N ILE A 83 26.26 -54.44 17.37
CA ILE A 83 26.75 -53.25 16.65
C ILE A 83 25.98 -53.07 15.33
N GLN A 84 25.72 -54.16 14.61
CA GLN A 84 24.93 -54.12 13.39
C GLN A 84 23.51 -53.60 13.64
N ILE A 85 22.81 -54.14 14.64
CA ILE A 85 21.45 -53.72 14.99
C ILE A 85 21.41 -52.23 15.37
N LEU A 86 22.38 -51.76 16.16
CA LEU A 86 22.48 -50.33 16.50
C LEU A 86 22.68 -49.45 15.26
N GLY A 87 23.52 -49.87 14.33
CA GLY A 87 23.72 -49.18 13.05
C GLY A 87 22.45 -49.12 12.21
N GLU A 88 21.69 -50.21 12.14
CA GLU A 88 20.40 -50.27 11.42
C GLU A 88 19.35 -49.33 12.05
N ILE A 89 19.20 -49.34 13.37
CA ILE A 89 18.28 -48.43 14.08
C ILE A 89 18.66 -46.97 13.82
N GLN A 90 19.96 -46.65 13.91
CA GLN A 90 20.43 -45.29 13.71
C GLN A 90 20.22 -44.80 12.27
N ASN A 91 20.50 -45.63 11.27
CA ASN A 91 20.24 -45.30 9.86
C ASN A 91 18.74 -45.07 9.62
N ASN A 92 17.87 -45.93 10.17
CA ASN A 92 16.42 -45.75 10.09
C ASN A 92 15.97 -44.41 10.71
N ILE A 93 16.52 -44.03 11.87
CA ILE A 93 16.24 -42.72 12.48
C ILE A 93 16.68 -41.58 11.57
N ILE A 94 17.88 -41.66 10.97
CA ILE A 94 18.38 -40.63 10.06
C ILE A 94 17.48 -40.50 8.84
N ASP A 95 17.13 -41.62 8.19
CA ASP A 95 16.26 -41.63 7.02
C ASP A 95 14.86 -41.10 7.33
N HIS A 96 14.32 -41.42 8.52
CA HIS A 96 13.04 -40.90 8.98
C HIS A 96 13.08 -39.38 9.21
N LEU A 97 14.17 -38.87 9.80
CA LEU A 97 14.37 -37.43 9.98
C LEU A 97 14.53 -36.69 8.64
N GLU A 98 15.26 -37.26 7.68
CA GLU A 98 15.38 -36.71 6.32
C GLU A 98 14.01 -36.66 5.62
N THR A 99 13.21 -37.73 5.77
CA THR A 99 11.84 -37.79 5.25
C THR A 99 10.94 -36.72 5.88
N ILE A 100 11.00 -36.54 7.21
CA ILE A 100 10.24 -35.48 7.90
C ILE A 100 10.67 -34.10 7.40
N GLU A 101 11.98 -33.86 7.23
CA GLU A 101 12.50 -32.58 6.76
C GLU A 101 11.99 -32.24 5.35
N GLU A 102 12.07 -33.19 4.41
CA GLU A 102 11.57 -32.99 3.04
C GLU A 102 10.05 -32.80 3.01
N ASN A 103 9.30 -33.55 3.81
CA ASN A 103 7.85 -33.38 3.93
C ASN A 103 7.48 -32.00 4.50
N LEU A 104 8.20 -31.53 5.52
CA LEU A 104 7.98 -30.19 6.09
C LEU A 104 8.33 -29.10 5.07
N TYR A 105 9.44 -29.24 4.37
CA TYR A 105 9.87 -28.26 3.36
C TYR A 105 8.87 -28.17 2.21
N THR A 106 8.42 -29.30 1.67
CA THR A 106 7.42 -29.35 0.60
C THR A 106 6.09 -28.76 1.03
N PHE A 107 5.62 -29.08 2.24
CA PHE A 107 4.41 -28.50 2.83
C PHE A 107 4.49 -26.97 2.97
N LEU A 108 5.58 -26.47 3.55
CA LEU A 108 5.78 -25.02 3.72
C LEU A 108 5.87 -24.30 2.37
N LYS A 109 6.58 -24.88 1.41
CA LYS A 109 6.69 -24.34 0.04
C LYS A 109 5.32 -24.28 -0.63
N GLN A 110 4.51 -25.33 -0.50
CA GLN A 110 3.16 -25.36 -1.03
C GLN A 110 2.30 -24.26 -0.39
N LYS A 111 2.30 -24.14 0.95
CA LYS A 111 1.56 -23.09 1.67
C LYS A 111 1.98 -21.69 1.24
N PHE A 112 3.28 -21.45 1.08
CA PHE A 112 3.79 -20.19 0.59
C PHE A 112 3.29 -19.88 -0.82
N CYS A 113 3.38 -20.83 -1.75
CA CYS A 113 2.85 -20.66 -3.11
C CYS A 113 1.34 -20.37 -3.12
N THR A 114 0.57 -21.04 -2.27
CA THR A 114 -0.88 -20.79 -2.14
C THR A 114 -1.18 -19.38 -1.64
N ILE A 115 -0.49 -18.94 -0.58
CA ILE A 115 -0.65 -17.58 -0.03
C ILE A 115 -0.27 -16.53 -1.08
N GLN A 116 0.85 -16.74 -1.79
CA GLN A 116 1.31 -15.81 -2.82
C GLN A 116 0.34 -15.75 -4.01
N ALA A 117 -0.26 -16.88 -4.40
CA ALA A 117 -1.27 -16.91 -5.46
C ALA A 117 -2.56 -16.18 -5.05
N ASP A 118 -3.02 -16.37 -3.81
CA ASP A 118 -4.19 -15.67 -3.25
C ASP A 118 -3.93 -14.16 -3.16
N GLU A 119 -2.77 -13.75 -2.66
CA GLU A 119 -2.37 -12.34 -2.58
C GLU A 119 -2.33 -11.69 -3.97
N ASN A 120 -1.69 -12.32 -4.95
CA ASN A 120 -1.65 -11.82 -6.33
C ASN A 120 -3.05 -11.70 -6.94
N SER A 121 -3.93 -12.67 -6.68
CA SER A 121 -5.33 -12.63 -7.12
C SER A 121 -6.07 -11.45 -6.50
N ARG A 122 -5.92 -11.24 -5.19
CA ARG A 122 -6.50 -10.10 -4.46
C ARG A 122 -5.97 -8.76 -4.98
N THR A 123 -4.66 -8.63 -5.20
CA THR A 123 -4.08 -7.39 -5.75
C THR A 123 -4.63 -7.08 -7.15
N LEU A 124 -4.75 -8.09 -8.01
CA LEU A 124 -5.35 -7.93 -9.34
C LEU A 124 -6.82 -7.54 -9.24
N PHE A 125 -7.58 -8.15 -8.34
CA PHE A 125 -8.97 -7.81 -8.07
C PHE A 125 -9.11 -6.34 -7.64
N PHE A 126 -8.37 -5.92 -6.60
CA PHE A 126 -8.40 -4.53 -6.14
C PHE A 126 -7.96 -3.54 -7.21
N SER A 127 -6.97 -3.88 -8.05
CA SER A 127 -6.51 -2.99 -9.12
C SER A 127 -7.63 -2.71 -10.15
N LYS A 128 -8.41 -3.73 -10.51
CA LYS A 128 -9.53 -3.59 -11.43
C LYS A 128 -10.67 -2.82 -10.79
N GLU A 129 -10.96 -3.08 -9.52
CA GLU A 129 -12.03 -2.41 -8.79
C GLU A 129 -11.72 -0.92 -8.53
N ILE A 130 -10.47 -0.60 -8.19
CA ILE A 130 -10.00 0.78 -8.07
C ILE A 130 -10.21 1.53 -9.39
N GLU A 131 -9.83 0.94 -10.52
CA GLU A 131 -9.98 1.58 -11.83
C GLU A 131 -11.46 1.73 -12.21
N HIS A 132 -12.28 0.72 -11.97
CA HIS A 132 -13.72 0.77 -12.18
C HIS A 132 -14.39 1.89 -11.36
N ASN A 133 -14.07 1.98 -10.07
CA ASN A 133 -14.60 3.02 -9.19
C ASN A 133 -14.16 4.42 -9.64
N LYS A 134 -12.89 4.60 -10.07
CA LYS A 134 -12.42 5.87 -10.63
C LYS A 134 -13.21 6.29 -11.88
N GLN A 135 -13.54 5.34 -12.76
CA GLN A 135 -14.36 5.61 -13.94
C GLN A 135 -15.78 6.06 -13.56
N ILE A 136 -16.39 5.47 -12.53
CA ILE A 136 -17.71 5.90 -12.04
C ILE A 136 -17.66 7.33 -11.48
N LEU A 137 -16.61 7.66 -10.73
CA LEU A 137 -16.45 9.00 -10.14
C LEU A 137 -16.26 10.09 -11.19
N LYS A 138 -15.75 9.74 -12.38
CA LYS A 138 -15.50 10.67 -13.51
C LYS A 138 -14.63 11.87 -13.12
N VAL A 139 -13.76 11.71 -12.13
CA VAL A 139 -12.85 12.75 -11.64
C VAL A 139 -11.43 12.20 -11.58
N LYS A 140 -10.45 13.05 -11.87
CA LYS A 140 -9.04 12.69 -11.72
C LYS A 140 -8.61 12.87 -10.27
N LEU A 141 -8.39 11.75 -9.58
CA LEU A 141 -7.85 11.73 -8.22
C LEU A 141 -6.31 11.62 -8.23
N PRO A 142 -5.60 12.26 -7.28
CA PRO A 142 -6.12 13.20 -6.29
C PRO A 142 -6.46 14.58 -6.90
N ILE A 143 -7.41 15.30 -6.29
CA ILE A 143 -7.95 16.57 -6.82
C ILE A 143 -7.00 17.74 -6.49
N PHE A 144 -6.71 18.56 -7.51
CA PHE A 144 -5.74 19.66 -7.45
C PHE A 144 -6.33 21.01 -7.08
N ASP A 145 -7.59 21.23 -7.45
CA ASP A 145 -8.24 22.53 -7.37
C ASP A 145 -9.39 22.53 -6.36
N LEU A 146 -9.67 23.68 -5.75
CA LEU A 146 -10.75 23.84 -4.77
C LEU A 146 -12.12 23.69 -5.43
N GLU A 147 -12.34 24.34 -6.57
CA GLU A 147 -13.63 24.33 -7.28
C GLU A 147 -13.95 22.90 -7.72
N LEU A 148 -12.98 22.20 -8.30
CA LEU A 148 -13.12 20.80 -8.68
C LEU A 148 -13.42 19.89 -7.48
N PHE A 149 -12.84 20.18 -6.31
CA PHE A 149 -13.14 19.41 -5.11
C PHE A 149 -14.55 19.68 -4.60
N MET A 150 -15.01 20.93 -4.64
CA MET A 150 -16.39 21.28 -4.24
C MET A 150 -17.42 20.66 -5.17
N GLU A 151 -17.20 20.71 -6.49
CA GLU A 151 -18.05 20.02 -7.48
C GLU A 151 -18.08 18.51 -7.25
N PHE A 152 -16.91 17.91 -6.98
CA PHE A 152 -16.81 16.51 -6.65
C PHE A 152 -17.60 16.17 -5.38
N ASP A 153 -17.39 16.91 -4.30
CA ASP A 153 -18.03 16.70 -3.01
C ASP A 153 -19.55 16.85 -3.09
N GLN A 154 -20.03 17.88 -3.79
CA GLN A 154 -21.45 18.05 -4.07
C GLN A 154 -22.00 16.85 -4.86
N SER A 155 -21.28 16.39 -5.89
CA SER A 155 -21.73 15.24 -6.68
C SER A 155 -21.79 13.93 -5.90
N LEU A 156 -21.04 13.79 -4.79
CA LEU A 156 -21.18 12.65 -3.88
C LEU A 156 -22.48 12.71 -3.06
N GLY A 157 -22.95 13.91 -2.71
CA GLY A 157 -24.23 14.11 -2.04
C GLY A 157 -25.42 13.88 -2.97
N ASP A 158 -25.28 14.25 -4.24
CA ASP A 158 -26.36 14.18 -5.23
C ASP A 158 -26.51 12.79 -5.89
N ASP A 159 -25.40 12.04 -6.03
CA ASP A 159 -25.37 10.76 -6.73
C ASP A 159 -24.90 9.61 -5.82
N LYS A 160 -25.86 8.80 -5.36
CA LYS A 160 -25.60 7.59 -4.55
C LYS A 160 -24.65 6.60 -5.22
N LYS A 161 -24.63 6.52 -6.55
CA LYS A 161 -23.71 5.65 -7.29
C LYS A 161 -22.27 6.13 -7.13
N LYS A 162 -22.05 7.45 -7.22
CA LYS A 162 -20.72 8.05 -6.95
C LYS A 162 -20.33 7.91 -5.49
N PHE A 163 -21.25 8.13 -4.55
CA PHE A 163 -20.98 7.92 -3.12
C PHE A 163 -20.49 6.48 -2.85
N ASN A 164 -21.21 5.48 -3.36
CA ASN A 164 -20.82 4.08 -3.21
C ASN A 164 -19.49 3.76 -3.90
N ALA A 165 -19.24 4.30 -5.09
CA ALA A 165 -17.97 4.11 -5.78
C ALA A 165 -16.80 4.74 -5.01
N PHE A 166 -17.00 5.90 -4.40
CA PHE A 166 -15.98 6.55 -3.56
C PHE A 166 -15.74 5.73 -2.29
N ARG A 167 -16.80 5.27 -1.63
CA ARG A 167 -16.71 4.36 -0.48
C ARG A 167 -15.92 3.10 -0.82
N ASN A 168 -16.25 2.43 -1.93
CA ASN A 168 -15.54 1.22 -2.38
C ASN A 168 -14.07 1.52 -2.72
N LEU A 169 -13.78 2.66 -3.33
CA LEU A 169 -12.41 3.09 -3.58
C LEU A 169 -11.61 3.22 -2.28
N ILE A 170 -12.15 3.91 -1.27
CA ILE A 170 -11.46 4.07 0.02
C ILE A 170 -11.35 2.73 0.80
N THR A 171 -12.31 1.82 0.65
CA THR A 171 -12.21 0.43 1.14
C THR A 171 -11.01 -0.28 0.50
N CYS A 172 -10.88 -0.20 -0.83
CA CYS A 172 -9.81 -0.89 -1.56
C CYS A 172 -8.42 -0.38 -1.18
N ILE A 173 -8.23 0.95 -1.11
CA ILE A 173 -6.90 1.54 -0.83
C ILE A 173 -6.47 1.37 0.65
N THR A 174 -7.43 1.13 1.55
CA THR A 174 -7.13 0.84 2.96
C THR A 174 -7.21 -0.65 3.27
N ALA A 175 -7.44 -1.51 2.27
CA ALA A 175 -7.50 -2.95 2.45
C ALA A 175 -6.18 -3.49 3.02
N GLY A 176 -6.25 -4.30 4.07
CA GLY A 176 -5.09 -4.92 4.73
C GLY A 176 -4.38 -4.03 5.76
N SER A 177 -4.76 -2.76 5.91
CA SER A 177 -4.26 -1.92 7.00
C SER A 177 -5.13 -2.06 8.26
N HIS A 178 -4.48 -2.11 9.41
CA HIS A 178 -5.10 -2.14 10.74
C HIS A 178 -4.75 -0.89 11.58
N HIS A 179 -4.24 0.15 10.93
CA HIS A 179 -3.80 1.39 11.58
C HIS A 179 -4.59 2.58 11.06
N ILE A 180 -5.46 3.13 11.92
CA ILE A 180 -6.34 4.24 11.60
C ILE A 180 -5.60 5.49 11.09
N ASP A 181 -4.42 5.81 11.64
CA ASP A 181 -3.62 6.94 11.17
C ASP A 181 -3.06 6.71 9.76
N HIS A 182 -2.67 5.47 9.46
CA HIS A 182 -2.24 5.09 8.10
C HIS A 182 -3.41 5.20 7.12
N ASP A 183 -4.59 4.70 7.49
CA ASP A 183 -5.77 4.75 6.63
C ASP A 183 -6.21 6.18 6.31
N ILE A 184 -6.29 7.05 7.32
CA ILE A 184 -6.61 8.47 7.13
C ILE A 184 -5.59 9.11 6.19
N ASN A 185 -4.29 8.88 6.42
CA ASN A 185 -3.25 9.42 5.53
C ASN A 185 -3.43 8.92 4.09
N THR A 186 -3.65 7.63 3.90
CA THR A 186 -3.83 7.02 2.58
C THR A 186 -5.07 7.56 1.87
N ILE A 187 -6.20 7.69 2.56
CA ILE A 187 -7.44 8.27 2.01
C ILE A 187 -7.22 9.73 1.62
N MET A 188 -6.67 10.54 2.53
CA MET A 188 -6.46 11.97 2.29
C MET A 188 -5.50 12.22 1.12
N HIS A 189 -4.37 11.51 1.05
CA HIS A 189 -3.42 11.62 -0.06
C HIS A 189 -3.98 11.12 -1.40
N SER A 190 -4.88 10.13 -1.36
CA SER A 190 -5.53 9.61 -2.57
C SER A 190 -6.66 10.52 -3.06
N THR A 191 -7.21 11.37 -2.17
CA THR A 191 -8.37 12.22 -2.49
C THR A 191 -7.99 13.64 -2.86
N ILE A 192 -7.14 14.29 -2.06
CA ILE A 192 -6.82 15.72 -2.19
C ILE A 192 -5.31 15.92 -2.26
N THR A 193 -4.88 16.76 -3.17
CA THR A 193 -3.47 17.13 -3.30
C THR A 193 -3.05 18.16 -2.25
N GLN A 194 -1.74 18.35 -2.12
CA GLN A 194 -1.18 19.38 -1.24
C GLN A 194 -1.65 20.80 -1.61
N LYS A 195 -1.97 21.08 -2.88
CA LYS A 195 -2.41 22.41 -3.33
C LYS A 195 -3.82 22.72 -2.82
N ALA A 196 -4.80 21.85 -3.11
CA ALA A 196 -6.17 21.98 -2.62
C ALA A 196 -6.25 21.96 -1.09
N ARG A 197 -5.36 21.20 -0.43
CA ARG A 197 -5.25 21.17 1.03
C ARG A 197 -5.03 22.55 1.67
N PHE A 198 -4.35 23.49 1.01
CA PHE A 198 -4.13 24.82 1.60
C PHE A 198 -5.42 25.61 1.80
N ASN A 199 -6.45 25.34 1.01
CA ASN A 199 -7.75 26.01 1.07
C ASN A 199 -8.67 25.44 2.16
N TYR A 200 -8.40 24.22 2.63
CA TYR A 200 -9.19 23.54 3.65
C TYR A 200 -8.50 23.51 5.01
N SER A 201 -9.34 23.35 6.02
CA SER A 201 -8.93 22.93 7.35
C SER A 201 -9.94 21.93 7.89
N GLY A 202 -9.54 21.08 8.83
CA GLY A 202 -10.45 20.08 9.39
C GLY A 202 -11.65 20.65 10.17
N ALA A 203 -11.67 21.96 10.48
CA ALA A 203 -12.76 22.58 11.25
C ALA A 203 -13.10 24.04 10.83
N GLY A 204 -12.65 24.50 9.66
CA GLY A 204 -12.91 25.87 9.18
C GLY A 204 -12.16 26.99 9.91
N ARG A 205 -10.85 26.83 10.14
CA ARG A 205 -10.01 27.80 10.86
C ARG A 205 -9.58 28.98 9.99
N THR A 206 -9.47 30.16 10.59
CA THR A 206 -8.79 31.31 10.00
C THR A 206 -7.30 31.27 10.34
N TYR A 207 -6.42 31.40 9.35
CA TYR A 207 -4.98 31.47 9.55
C TYR A 207 -4.40 32.64 8.76
N GLY A 208 -3.67 33.54 9.43
CA GLY A 208 -3.08 34.72 8.78
C GLY A 208 -4.11 35.63 8.10
N GLY A 209 -5.33 35.73 8.65
CA GLY A 209 -6.43 36.51 8.07
C GLY A 209 -7.20 35.82 6.94
N ILE A 210 -6.74 34.66 6.45
CA ILE A 210 -7.42 33.88 5.42
C ILE A 210 -8.31 32.83 6.09
N LYS A 211 -9.63 32.90 5.84
CA LYS A 211 -10.60 31.89 6.28
C LYS A 211 -10.49 30.66 5.39
N LYS A 212 -10.26 29.49 5.99
CA LYS A 212 -10.24 28.20 5.28
C LYS A 212 -11.60 27.53 5.32
N GLU A 213 -11.88 26.76 4.29
CA GLU A 213 -13.10 25.94 4.23
C GLU A 213 -13.07 24.81 5.27
N ASN A 214 -14.26 24.40 5.71
CA ASN A 214 -14.41 23.34 6.70
C ASN A 214 -14.52 21.97 6.01
N PHE A 215 -13.52 21.12 6.20
CA PHE A 215 -13.54 19.78 5.62
C PHE A 215 -14.51 18.83 6.35
N SER A 216 -14.78 19.03 7.64
CA SER A 216 -15.61 18.09 8.42
C SER A 216 -17.11 18.11 8.07
N ILE A 217 -17.53 18.99 7.15
CA ILE A 217 -18.91 19.09 6.67
C ILE A 217 -19.06 18.55 5.25
N THR A 218 -17.97 18.05 4.67
CA THR A 218 -17.95 17.54 3.29
C THR A 218 -18.51 16.12 3.24
N ASN A 219 -19.15 15.76 2.14
CA ASN A 219 -19.61 14.38 1.88
C ASN A 219 -18.43 13.40 1.85
N VAL A 220 -17.26 13.84 1.37
CA VAL A 220 -16.00 13.08 1.44
C VAL A 220 -15.65 12.73 2.88
N TYR A 221 -15.69 13.70 3.80
CA TYR A 221 -15.40 13.47 5.21
C TYR A 221 -16.39 12.48 5.82
N HIS A 222 -17.70 12.66 5.57
CA HIS A 222 -18.72 11.75 6.09
C HIS A 222 -18.56 10.33 5.57
N CYS A 223 -18.30 10.16 4.27
CA CYS A 223 -18.03 8.85 3.68
C CYS A 223 -16.83 8.15 4.33
N MET A 224 -15.74 8.90 4.56
CA MET A 224 -14.56 8.40 5.27
C MET A 224 -14.85 8.07 6.73
N GLU A 225 -15.57 8.93 7.44
CA GLU A 225 -15.94 8.74 8.84
C GLU A 225 -16.79 7.48 9.04
N ASP A 226 -17.80 7.28 8.20
CA ASP A 226 -18.66 6.11 8.21
C ASP A 226 -17.85 4.82 7.99
N LEU A 227 -17.00 4.82 6.95
CA LEU A 227 -16.18 3.67 6.60
C LEU A 227 -15.17 3.32 7.71
N LEU A 228 -14.53 4.30 8.32
CA LEU A 228 -13.55 4.05 9.38
C LEU A 228 -14.24 3.59 10.67
N THR A 229 -15.42 4.13 10.99
CA THR A 229 -16.23 3.70 12.13
C THR A 229 -16.64 2.23 11.98
N GLU A 230 -17.10 1.84 10.78
CA GLU A 230 -17.45 0.47 10.44
C GLU A 230 -16.22 -0.45 10.48
N LYS A 231 -15.12 -0.07 9.82
CA LYS A 231 -13.91 -0.89 9.71
C LYS A 231 -13.26 -1.20 11.06
N TYR A 232 -13.28 -0.25 11.99
CA TYR A 232 -12.64 -0.40 13.30
C TYR A 232 -13.60 -0.79 14.43
N GLU A 233 -14.90 -0.90 14.13
CA GLU A 233 -15.97 -1.22 15.10
C GLU A 233 -15.92 -0.33 16.36
N LYS A 234 -15.60 0.95 16.17
CA LYS A 234 -15.39 1.93 17.24
C LYS A 234 -16.09 3.23 16.92
N SER A 235 -16.52 3.93 17.97
CA SER A 235 -17.16 5.23 17.80
C SER A 235 -16.20 6.29 17.24
N THR A 236 -16.74 7.32 16.59
CA THR A 236 -15.97 8.45 16.04
C THR A 236 -15.16 9.19 17.11
N ILE A 237 -15.70 9.26 18.34
CA ILE A 237 -15.05 9.86 19.52
C ILE A 237 -13.82 9.05 19.93
N GLU A 238 -13.93 7.72 19.97
CA GLU A 238 -12.81 6.83 20.31
C GLU A 238 -11.71 6.89 19.24
N LEU A 239 -12.10 6.90 17.97
CA LEU A 239 -11.17 6.95 16.85
C LEU A 239 -10.52 8.33 16.68
N LYS A 240 -11.12 9.38 17.22
CA LYS A 240 -10.67 10.78 17.11
C LYS A 240 -10.42 11.19 15.65
N ILE A 241 -11.31 10.75 14.74
CA ILE A 241 -11.14 10.93 13.28
C ILE A 241 -10.97 12.42 12.95
N LYS A 242 -11.87 13.26 13.48
CA LYS A 242 -11.81 14.72 13.28
C LYS A 242 -10.48 15.33 13.71
N ASP A 243 -9.96 14.94 14.87
CA ASP A 243 -8.68 15.45 15.38
C ASP A 243 -7.51 15.02 14.49
N LYS A 244 -7.52 13.75 14.04
CA LYS A 244 -6.49 13.20 13.15
C LYS A 244 -6.51 13.88 11.79
N VAL A 245 -7.69 14.14 11.23
CA VAL A 245 -7.86 14.91 9.99
C VAL A 245 -7.41 16.36 10.18
N CYS A 246 -7.78 17.01 11.28
CA CYS A 246 -7.30 18.36 11.60
C CYS A 246 -5.76 18.41 11.71
N ARG A 247 -5.16 17.40 12.33
CA ARG A 247 -3.71 17.25 12.42
C ARG A 247 -3.11 17.06 11.03
N TRP A 248 -3.69 16.19 10.19
CA TRP A 248 -3.24 16.00 8.81
C TRP A 248 -3.23 17.32 8.03
N PHE A 249 -4.28 18.13 8.12
CA PHE A 249 -4.33 19.47 7.51
C PHE A 249 -3.28 20.44 8.08
N SER A 250 -2.79 20.21 9.30
CA SER A 250 -1.79 21.04 9.97
C SER A 250 -0.34 20.59 9.70
N THR A 251 -0.09 19.32 9.38
CA THR A 251 1.25 18.75 9.21
C THR A 251 1.92 19.23 7.91
N ARG A 252 2.97 20.05 7.99
CA ARG A 252 3.76 20.42 6.80
C ARG A 252 4.56 19.21 6.31
N ASN A 253 3.94 18.34 5.51
CA ASN A 253 4.66 17.24 4.85
C ASN A 253 5.48 17.85 3.70
N TYR A 254 6.74 18.18 3.99
CA TYR A 254 7.77 18.48 2.98
C TYR A 254 8.38 17.17 2.50
N ASN A 255 7.64 16.36 1.75
CA ASN A 255 8.23 15.23 1.03
C ASN A 255 7.58 15.15 -0.35
N PHE A 256 8.20 15.84 -1.30
CA PHE A 256 8.06 15.63 -2.73
C PHE A 256 9.33 14.95 -3.24
#